data_AF-A0A4S4KJU7-F1
#
_entry.id   AF-A0A4S4KJU7-F1
#
_cell.length_a   1.000
_cell.length_b   1.000
_cell.length_c   1.000
_cell.angle_alpha   90.00
_cell.angle_beta   90.00
_cell.angle_gamma   90.00
#
_symmetry.space_group_name_H-M   'P 1'
#
loop_
_entity.id
_entity.type
_entity.pdbx_description
1 polymer ?
#
loop_
_entity_poly.entity_id
_entity_poly.type
_entity_poly.pdbx_seq_one_letter_code
_entity_poly.pdbx_strand_id
1 'polypeptide(L)'
;MASEYKLNVTPVKVSELPTAETLLVQGRTIIESTNDWKQGKTFYKVVKTYSAPKAPGEPAGWYCRVSEHTPEDATFDEFWEKLGVNKGENEVHYVDVVKKATLVKQISPSQAIWSMYYRFPAPLSPRVFTVLQTIELNESTPRTGIIVSIPVDLSSDPELAKLEEKGVKARYVSIESLKELDGGKVEWRMATASRAEGNLPQFLTERSMPSSISHDVPGLLKWLHSLRPKGEASTEPGTAAAEAHATTVTTK
;
A
#
# COMPACT_ATOMS: atom_id res chain seq x y z
N MET A 1 -33.10 3.69 -13.25
CA MET A 1 -32.37 2.85 -12.28
C MET A 1 -30.90 3.09 -12.53
N ALA A 2 -30.22 3.88 -11.70
CA ALA A 2 -28.76 3.96 -11.78
C ALA A 2 -28.21 2.55 -11.52
N SER A 3 -27.37 2.03 -12.41
CA SER A 3 -26.72 0.74 -12.17
C SER A 3 -25.92 0.86 -10.87
N GLU A 4 -26.22 0.00 -9.89
CA GLU A 4 -25.45 -0.10 -8.66
C GLU A 4 -23.99 -0.42 -9.03
N TYR A 5 -23.06 0.45 -8.64
CA TYR A 5 -21.64 0.24 -8.91
C TYR A 5 -21.18 -1.05 -8.23
N LYS A 6 -20.31 -1.81 -8.88
CA LYS A 6 -19.69 -3.02 -8.31
C LYS A 6 -18.18 -2.87 -8.33
N LEU A 7 -17.56 -3.11 -7.18
CA LEU A 7 -16.11 -3.04 -7.01
C LEU A 7 -15.44 -4.20 -7.77
N ASN A 8 -14.85 -3.87 -8.92
CA ASN A 8 -14.07 -4.78 -9.77
C ASN A 8 -13.01 -4.01 -10.57
N VAL A 9 -12.35 -4.69 -11.51
CA VAL A 9 -11.25 -4.12 -12.32
C VAL A 9 -11.73 -3.33 -13.55
N THR A 10 -13.04 -3.14 -13.73
CA THR A 10 -13.61 -2.35 -14.83
C THR A 10 -13.38 -0.88 -14.53
N PRO A 11 -12.71 -0.13 -15.42
CA PRO A 11 -12.41 1.26 -15.16
C PRO A 11 -13.68 2.11 -15.27
N VAL A 12 -13.78 3.12 -14.40
CA VAL A 12 -14.85 4.12 -14.44
C VAL A 12 -14.34 5.43 -15.02
N LYS A 13 -15.20 6.15 -15.74
CA LYS A 13 -14.87 7.51 -16.19
C LYS A 13 -14.88 8.48 -15.02
N VAL A 14 -14.13 9.58 -15.13
CA VAL A 14 -14.10 10.64 -14.13
C VAL A 14 -15.49 11.27 -13.87
N SER A 15 -16.37 11.29 -14.88
CA SER A 15 -17.75 11.77 -14.74
C SER A 15 -18.70 10.78 -14.06
N GLU A 16 -18.27 9.54 -13.85
CA GLU A 16 -19.08 8.40 -13.39
C GLU A 16 -18.51 7.81 -12.09
N LEU A 17 -17.66 8.57 -11.38
CA LEU A 17 -17.03 8.09 -10.15
C LEU A 17 -18.09 7.75 -9.08
N PRO A 18 -18.00 6.56 -8.45
CA PRO A 18 -18.86 6.21 -7.32
C PRO A 18 -18.60 7.11 -6.10
N THR A 19 -19.61 7.22 -5.23
CA THR A 19 -19.45 7.95 -3.97
C THR A 19 -18.46 7.23 -3.05
N ALA A 20 -17.78 7.99 -2.17
CA ALA A 20 -16.88 7.43 -1.18
C ALA A 20 -17.58 6.35 -0.32
N GLU A 21 -18.79 6.63 0.16
CA GLU A 21 -19.60 5.70 0.96
C GLU A 21 -19.82 4.35 0.25
N THR A 22 -20.20 4.38 -1.04
CA THR A 22 -20.41 3.16 -1.84
C THR A 22 -19.15 2.31 -1.89
N LEU A 23 -18.00 2.95 -2.15
CA LEU A 23 -16.71 2.27 -2.24
C LEU A 23 -16.28 1.67 -0.90
N LEU A 24 -16.48 2.42 0.19
CA LEU A 24 -16.08 2.04 1.52
C LEU A 24 -16.95 0.88 2.05
N VAL A 25 -18.26 0.89 1.83
CA VAL A 25 -19.17 -0.22 2.20
C VAL A 25 -18.80 -1.51 1.47
N GLN A 26 -18.60 -1.45 0.15
CA GLN A 26 -18.19 -2.61 -0.64
C GLN A 26 -16.78 -3.08 -0.26
N GLY A 27 -15.88 -2.14 0.02
CA GLY A 27 -14.52 -2.45 0.44
C GLY A 27 -14.49 -3.25 1.75
N ARG A 28 -15.26 -2.83 2.76
CA ARG A 28 -15.42 -3.57 4.02
C ARG A 28 -16.00 -4.96 3.80
N THR A 29 -17.05 -5.06 2.98
CA THR A 29 -17.68 -6.35 2.64
C THR A 29 -16.66 -7.33 2.06
N ILE A 30 -15.79 -6.87 1.15
CA ILE A 30 -14.73 -7.71 0.56
C ILE A 30 -13.70 -8.10 1.61
N ILE A 31 -13.23 -7.14 2.42
CA ILE A 31 -12.26 -7.39 3.50
C ILE A 31 -12.79 -8.44 4.49
N GLU A 32 -14.04 -8.32 4.92
CA GLU A 32 -14.70 -9.29 5.80
C GLU A 32 -14.76 -10.68 5.17
N SER A 33 -15.12 -10.75 3.89
CA SER A 33 -15.18 -12.03 3.16
C SER A 33 -13.83 -12.74 3.05
N THR A 34 -12.70 -12.01 3.16
CA THR A 34 -11.37 -12.62 3.04
C THR A 34 -11.07 -13.64 4.14
N ASN A 35 -11.82 -13.63 5.24
CA ASN A 35 -11.68 -14.61 6.31
C ASN A 35 -12.10 -16.03 5.89
N ASP A 36 -12.97 -16.12 4.88
CA ASP A 36 -13.46 -17.39 4.33
C ASP A 36 -12.70 -17.83 3.05
N TRP A 37 -11.72 -17.04 2.61
CA TRP A 37 -10.97 -17.32 1.39
C TRP A 37 -10.00 -18.48 1.57
N LYS A 38 -9.68 -19.17 0.48
CA LYS A 38 -8.74 -20.28 0.50
C LYS A 38 -7.35 -19.78 0.86
N GLN A 39 -6.82 -20.23 2.00
CA GLN A 39 -5.45 -19.93 2.42
C GLN A 39 -4.42 -20.50 1.42
N GLY A 40 -3.46 -19.66 1.08
CA GLY A 40 -2.31 -19.95 0.24
C GLY A 40 -1.01 -20.11 1.04
N LYS A 41 0.10 -19.67 0.45
CA LYS A 41 1.43 -19.74 1.07
C LYS A 41 1.62 -18.63 2.12
N THR A 42 2.53 -18.87 3.05
CA THR A 42 3.07 -17.83 3.93
C THR A 42 4.41 -17.34 3.38
N PHE A 43 4.57 -16.03 3.24
CA PHE A 43 5.81 -15.36 2.82
C PHE A 43 6.44 -14.62 4.00
N TYR A 44 7.76 -14.46 3.96
CA TYR A 44 8.53 -13.71 4.99
C TYR A 44 8.21 -14.12 6.44
N LYS A 45 7.81 -15.38 6.64
CA LYS A 45 7.35 -16.00 7.90
C LYS A 45 6.04 -15.44 8.48
N VAL A 46 5.69 -14.18 8.22
CA VAL A 46 4.55 -13.49 8.86
C VAL A 46 3.41 -13.14 7.91
N VAL A 47 3.63 -13.13 6.60
CA VAL A 47 2.64 -12.69 5.61
C VAL A 47 1.85 -13.89 5.10
N LYS A 48 0.62 -14.07 5.59
CA LYS A 48 -0.30 -15.13 5.13
C LYS A 48 -1.02 -14.66 3.87
N THR A 49 -1.17 -15.54 2.88
CA THR A 49 -1.94 -15.22 1.65
C THR A 49 -3.24 -16.01 1.58
N TYR A 50 -4.22 -15.44 0.90
CA TYR A 50 -5.56 -16.02 0.69
C TYR A 50 -6.02 -15.72 -0.73
N SER A 51 -6.96 -16.49 -1.26
CA SER A 51 -7.50 -16.27 -2.60
C SER A 51 -8.94 -16.71 -2.73
N ALA A 52 -9.69 -16.01 -3.58
CA ALA A 52 -11.01 -16.40 -4.02
C ALA A 52 -11.03 -16.47 -5.56
N PRO A 53 -11.63 -17.51 -6.16
CA PRO A 53 -11.74 -17.59 -7.62
C PRO A 53 -12.59 -16.44 -8.16
N LYS A 54 -12.43 -16.14 -9.45
CA LYS A 54 -13.28 -15.15 -10.11
C LYS A 54 -14.75 -15.58 -10.04
N ALA A 55 -15.63 -14.64 -9.68
CA ALA A 55 -17.07 -14.86 -9.77
C ALA A 55 -17.53 -14.97 -11.24
N PRO A 56 -18.67 -15.60 -11.54
CA PRO A 56 -19.22 -15.61 -12.89
C PRO A 56 -19.36 -14.19 -13.45
N GLY A 57 -18.85 -13.98 -14.67
CA GLY A 57 -18.84 -12.67 -15.34
C GLY A 57 -17.74 -11.70 -14.86
N GLU A 58 -17.02 -12.01 -13.79
CA GLU A 58 -15.88 -11.20 -13.34
C GLU A 58 -14.60 -11.56 -14.10
N PRO A 59 -13.77 -10.58 -14.43
CA PRO A 59 -12.64 -10.80 -15.32
C PRO A 59 -11.36 -11.25 -14.60
N ALA A 60 -11.34 -11.25 -13.27
CA ALA A 60 -10.18 -11.65 -12.46
C ALA A 60 -10.60 -12.25 -11.11
N GLY A 61 -9.79 -13.16 -10.57
CA GLY A 61 -9.91 -13.64 -9.20
C GLY A 61 -9.32 -12.66 -8.19
N TRP A 62 -9.61 -12.89 -6.92
CA TRP A 62 -9.10 -12.08 -5.82
C TRP A 62 -7.95 -12.75 -5.09
N TYR A 63 -6.99 -11.94 -4.67
CA TYR A 63 -5.84 -12.32 -3.87
C TYR A 63 -5.75 -11.43 -2.66
N CYS A 64 -5.48 -12.00 -1.51
CA CYS A 64 -5.35 -11.28 -0.26
C CYS A 64 -4.05 -11.65 0.43
N ARG A 65 -3.51 -10.70 1.19
CA ARG A 65 -2.46 -10.94 2.18
C ARG A 65 -2.82 -10.30 3.50
N VAL A 66 -2.41 -10.96 4.58
CA VAL A 66 -2.60 -10.52 5.96
C VAL A 66 -1.26 -10.61 6.68
N SER A 67 -0.93 -9.58 7.44
CA SER A 67 0.29 -9.52 8.27
C SER A 67 -0.04 -8.78 9.56
N GLU A 68 0.48 -9.28 10.68
CA GLU A 68 0.39 -8.62 11.98
C GLU A 68 1.76 -8.12 12.39
N HIS A 69 1.80 -6.91 12.95
CA HIS A 69 3.02 -6.18 13.25
C HIS A 69 2.97 -5.67 14.69
N THR A 70 4.09 -5.75 15.41
CA THR A 70 4.20 -5.18 16.76
C THR A 70 4.64 -3.72 16.70
N PRO A 71 4.55 -2.94 17.79
CA PRO A 71 5.06 -1.56 17.81
C PRO A 71 6.54 -1.43 17.42
N GLU A 72 7.35 -2.47 17.66
CA GLU A 72 8.74 -2.53 17.20
C GLU A 72 8.85 -2.50 15.67
N ASP A 73 7.92 -3.15 14.96
CA ASP A 73 7.81 -3.08 13.50
C ASP A 73 7.30 -1.69 13.08
N ALA A 74 6.08 -1.34 13.48
CA ALA A 74 5.47 -0.02 13.27
C ALA A 74 4.16 0.12 14.06
N THR A 75 3.86 1.34 14.51
CA THR A 75 2.60 1.68 15.17
C THR A 75 1.46 1.87 14.16
N PHE A 76 0.22 1.87 14.63
CA PHE A 76 -0.95 2.15 13.79
C PHE A 76 -0.82 3.50 13.08
N ASP A 77 -0.33 4.52 13.80
CA ASP A 77 -0.16 5.87 13.25
C ASP A 77 0.93 5.90 12.17
N GLU A 78 2.06 5.22 12.37
CA GLU A 78 3.11 5.09 11.34
C GLU A 78 2.57 4.40 10.07
N PHE A 79 1.76 3.34 10.23
CA PHE A 79 1.08 2.69 9.11
C PHE A 79 0.09 3.62 8.41
N TRP A 80 -0.80 4.26 9.16
CA TRP A 80 -1.85 5.12 8.59
C TRP A 80 -1.26 6.36 7.91
N GLU A 81 -0.22 6.97 8.48
CA GLU A 81 0.46 8.12 7.89
C GLU A 81 1.03 7.76 6.51
N LYS A 82 1.51 6.53 6.30
CA LYS A 82 2.14 6.14 5.03
C LYS A 82 1.20 5.47 4.04
N LEU A 83 0.13 4.83 4.52
CA LEU A 83 -0.83 4.12 3.68
C LEU A 83 -2.14 4.89 3.49
N GLY A 84 -2.60 5.61 4.50
CA GLY A 84 -3.82 6.42 4.44
C GLY A 84 -3.59 7.81 3.88
N VAL A 85 -2.38 8.37 4.02
CA VAL A 85 -2.05 9.73 3.56
C VAL A 85 -1.03 9.67 2.44
N ASN A 86 -1.30 10.32 1.30
CA ASN A 86 -0.41 10.38 0.12
C ASN A 86 0.15 9.02 -0.34
N LYS A 87 -0.67 7.96 -0.26
CA LYS A 87 -0.28 6.58 -0.59
C LYS A 87 0.44 6.45 -1.93
N GLY A 88 -0.06 7.11 -2.97
CA GLY A 88 0.55 7.10 -4.30
C GLY A 88 2.01 7.54 -4.26
N GLU A 89 2.33 8.67 -3.63
CA GLU A 89 3.72 9.14 -3.48
C GLU A 89 4.56 8.19 -2.63
N ASN A 90 3.98 7.71 -1.52
CA ASN A 90 4.68 6.84 -0.57
C ASN A 90 5.07 5.49 -1.18
N GLU A 91 4.24 4.91 -2.05
CA GLU A 91 4.54 3.63 -2.73
C GLU A 91 5.84 3.65 -3.54
N VAL A 92 6.26 4.82 -4.06
CA VAL A 92 7.53 4.97 -4.78
C VAL A 92 8.74 4.62 -3.90
N HIS A 93 8.63 4.76 -2.58
CA HIS A 93 9.72 4.54 -1.65
C HIS A 93 9.91 3.08 -1.22
N TYR A 94 8.85 2.27 -1.30
CA TYR A 94 8.86 0.91 -0.74
C TYR A 94 8.41 -0.18 -1.71
N VAL A 95 7.82 0.17 -2.85
CA VAL A 95 7.46 -0.79 -3.90
C VAL A 95 8.45 -0.65 -5.05
N ASP A 96 9.42 -1.57 -5.14
CA ASP A 96 10.56 -1.49 -6.07
C ASP A 96 10.18 -1.25 -7.54
N VAL A 97 9.04 -1.77 -7.99
CA VAL A 97 8.60 -1.62 -9.39
C VAL A 97 7.89 -0.29 -9.68
N VAL A 98 7.43 0.43 -8.65
CA VAL A 98 6.80 1.75 -8.80
C VAL A 98 7.90 2.79 -8.96
N LYS A 99 7.91 3.47 -10.10
CA LYS A 99 8.99 4.44 -10.43
C LYS A 99 8.53 5.88 -10.40
N LYS A 100 7.22 6.12 -10.50
CA LYS A 100 6.64 7.46 -10.43
C LYS A 100 5.18 7.34 -10.01
N ALA A 101 4.75 8.27 -9.17
CA ALA A 101 3.35 8.54 -8.89
C ALA A 101 3.05 9.97 -9.36
N THR A 102 1.83 10.20 -9.84
CA THR A 102 1.38 11.53 -10.27
C THR A 102 -0.04 11.73 -9.77
N LEU A 103 -0.23 12.74 -8.92
CA LEU A 103 -1.56 13.18 -8.53
C LEU A 103 -2.24 13.77 -9.78
N VAL A 104 -3.23 13.06 -10.31
CA VAL A 104 -4.00 13.48 -11.48
C VAL A 104 -5.02 14.52 -11.06
N LYS A 105 -5.74 14.27 -9.97
CA LYS A 105 -6.80 15.16 -9.47
C LYS A 105 -7.16 14.86 -8.03
N GLN A 106 -7.18 15.88 -7.17
CA GLN A 106 -7.84 15.78 -5.86
C GLN A 106 -9.35 15.97 -6.04
N ILE A 107 -10.16 15.03 -5.57
CA ILE A 107 -11.64 15.07 -5.65
C ILE A 107 -12.22 15.63 -4.36
N SER A 108 -11.74 15.14 -3.22
CA SER A 108 -12.12 15.57 -1.87
C SER A 108 -10.97 15.25 -0.89
N PRO A 109 -11.01 15.65 0.39
CA PRO A 109 -9.99 15.22 1.36
C PRO A 109 -9.82 13.69 1.47
N SER A 110 -10.87 12.92 1.17
CA SER A 110 -10.86 11.46 1.24
C SER A 110 -10.72 10.78 -0.13
N GLN A 111 -10.69 11.53 -1.24
CA GLN A 111 -10.67 10.98 -2.59
C GLN A 111 -9.68 11.70 -3.52
N ALA A 112 -8.79 10.93 -4.13
CA ALA A 112 -7.80 11.44 -5.09
C ALA A 112 -7.55 10.44 -6.21
N ILE A 113 -7.34 10.94 -7.43
CA ILE A 113 -6.94 10.14 -8.59
C ILE A 113 -5.42 10.19 -8.72
N TRP A 114 -4.80 9.01 -8.78
CA TRP A 114 -3.37 8.83 -8.95
C TRP A 114 -3.07 8.03 -10.21
N SER A 115 -2.05 8.46 -10.97
CA SER A 115 -1.45 7.69 -12.05
C SER A 115 -0.12 7.13 -11.58
N MET A 116 -0.03 5.80 -11.54
CA MET A 116 1.10 5.05 -11.00
C MET A 116 1.86 4.36 -12.14
N TYR A 117 3.14 4.71 -12.31
CA TYR A 117 4.00 4.18 -13.36
C TYR A 117 4.91 3.07 -12.84
N TYR A 118 4.74 1.87 -13.41
CA TYR A 118 5.42 0.65 -13.02
C TYR A 118 6.44 0.23 -14.09
N ARG A 119 7.67 -0.06 -13.65
CA ARG A 119 8.72 -0.63 -14.50
C ARG A 119 9.12 -2.00 -13.96
N PHE A 120 8.79 -3.02 -14.73
CA PHE A 120 9.19 -4.40 -14.45
C PHE A 120 10.52 -4.73 -15.13
N PRO A 121 11.26 -5.76 -14.66
CA PRO A 121 12.41 -6.29 -15.39
C PRO A 121 12.04 -6.67 -16.83
N ALA A 122 12.98 -6.49 -17.75
CA ALA A 122 12.84 -6.91 -19.13
C ALA A 122 12.52 -8.43 -19.20
N PRO A 123 11.67 -8.89 -20.14
CA PRO A 123 11.19 -8.21 -21.35
C PRO A 123 9.84 -7.48 -21.20
N LEU A 124 9.33 -7.31 -19.98
CA LEU A 124 8.00 -6.76 -19.76
C LEU A 124 7.99 -5.23 -19.96
N SER A 125 7.12 -4.72 -20.84
CA SER A 125 6.93 -3.28 -21.05
C SER A 125 6.45 -2.57 -19.77
N PRO A 126 6.72 -1.27 -19.59
CA PRO A 126 6.18 -0.51 -18.46
C PRO A 126 4.65 -0.45 -18.44
N ARG A 127 4.07 -0.39 -17.24
CA ARG A 127 2.61 -0.36 -17.00
C ARG A 127 2.21 0.95 -16.34
N VAL A 128 1.01 1.40 -16.65
CA VAL A 128 0.39 2.55 -16.00
C VAL A 128 -0.92 2.10 -15.38
N PHE A 129 -1.05 2.32 -14.08
CA PHE A 129 -2.28 2.09 -13.34
C PHE A 129 -2.82 3.44 -12.87
N THR A 130 -3.98 3.81 -13.38
CA THR A 130 -4.66 5.05 -12.97
C THR A 130 -5.83 4.67 -12.09
N VAL A 131 -5.82 5.15 -10.85
CA VAL A 131 -6.77 4.72 -9.82
C VAL A 131 -7.36 5.90 -9.05
N LEU A 132 -8.64 5.81 -8.72
CA LEU A 132 -9.26 6.62 -7.67
C LEU A 132 -8.97 5.92 -6.34
N GLN A 133 -8.27 6.59 -5.43
CA GLN A 133 -8.08 6.15 -4.05
C GLN A 133 -9.11 6.85 -3.16
N THR A 134 -9.83 6.08 -2.35
CA THR A 134 -10.80 6.53 -1.36
C THR A 134 -10.37 6.04 0.01
N ILE A 135 -10.31 6.92 1.01
CA ILE A 135 -9.83 6.60 2.36
C ILE A 135 -10.88 6.90 3.42
N GLU A 136 -10.87 6.14 4.51
CA GLU A 136 -11.58 6.47 5.75
C GLU A 136 -10.78 5.98 6.95
N LEU A 137 -10.68 6.83 7.98
CA LEU A 137 -10.16 6.50 9.29
C LEU A 137 -11.28 6.55 10.32
N ASN A 138 -11.43 5.49 11.09
CA ASN A 138 -12.28 5.44 12.28
C ASN A 138 -11.40 5.39 13.53
N GLU A 139 -11.48 6.46 14.32
CA GLU A 139 -10.73 6.67 15.56
C GLU A 139 -11.35 5.97 16.78
N SER A 140 -12.50 5.31 16.63
CA SER A 140 -13.13 4.54 17.70
C SER A 140 -12.33 3.28 17.97
N THR A 141 -12.17 2.88 19.25
CA THR A 141 -11.40 1.67 19.60
C THR A 141 -12.18 0.38 19.31
N PRO A 142 -11.56 -0.62 18.64
CA PRO A 142 -10.23 -0.57 18.03
C PRO A 142 -10.22 0.28 16.77
N ARG A 143 -9.17 1.12 16.60
CA ARG A 143 -9.05 2.00 15.44
C ARG A 143 -8.97 1.18 14.16
N THR A 144 -9.63 1.68 13.12
CA THR A 144 -9.61 1.05 11.79
C THR A 144 -9.40 2.07 10.70
N GLY A 145 -8.53 1.73 9.76
CA GLY A 145 -8.32 2.47 8.52
C GLY A 145 -8.72 1.61 7.33
N ILE A 146 -9.33 2.20 6.32
CA ILE A 146 -9.61 1.53 5.05
C ILE A 146 -9.22 2.42 3.87
N ILE A 147 -8.62 1.81 2.86
CA ILE A 147 -8.23 2.44 1.60
C ILE A 147 -8.77 1.59 0.47
N VAL A 148 -9.57 2.18 -0.43
CA VAL A 148 -10.14 1.51 -1.60
C VAL A 148 -9.60 2.18 -2.85
N SER A 149 -8.95 1.41 -3.73
CA SER A 149 -8.45 1.89 -5.02
C SER A 149 -9.22 1.21 -6.15
N ILE A 150 -9.84 1.99 -7.04
CA ILE A 150 -10.56 1.49 -8.22
C ILE A 150 -9.94 2.04 -9.50
N PRO A 151 -9.96 1.32 -10.63
CA PRO A 151 -9.35 1.82 -11.87
C PRO A 151 -10.19 2.95 -12.48
N VAL A 152 -9.51 3.96 -13.04
CA VAL A 152 -10.12 5.12 -13.68
C VAL A 152 -9.70 5.18 -15.14
N ASP A 153 -10.67 5.46 -16.01
CA ASP A 153 -10.44 5.77 -17.42
C ASP A 153 -10.40 7.29 -17.62
N LEU A 154 -9.25 7.78 -18.10
CA LEU A 154 -9.06 9.19 -18.46
C LEU A 154 -9.26 9.46 -19.95
N SER A 155 -9.64 8.47 -20.76
CA SER A 155 -9.78 8.62 -22.22
C SER A 155 -10.77 9.70 -22.65
N SER A 156 -11.75 10.03 -21.79
CA SER A 156 -12.73 11.09 -22.02
C SER A 156 -12.26 12.48 -21.58
N ASP A 157 -11.09 12.61 -20.95
CA ASP A 157 -10.51 13.87 -20.48
C ASP A 157 -9.06 14.02 -20.97
N PRO A 158 -8.86 14.61 -22.17
CA PRO A 158 -7.54 14.72 -22.78
C PRO A 158 -6.52 15.51 -21.96
N GLU A 159 -6.95 16.43 -21.09
CA GLU A 159 -6.02 17.21 -20.26
C GLU A 159 -5.51 16.37 -19.10
N LEU A 160 -6.40 15.60 -18.43
CA LEU A 160 -5.97 14.66 -17.40
C LEU A 160 -5.16 13.50 -17.98
N ALA A 161 -5.49 13.01 -19.18
CA ALA A 161 -4.75 11.93 -19.84
C ALA A 161 -3.28 12.30 -20.13
N LYS A 162 -2.94 13.59 -20.32
CA LYS A 162 -1.55 14.05 -20.49
C LYS A 162 -0.68 13.85 -19.24
N LEU A 163 -1.29 13.70 -18.07
CA LEU A 163 -0.59 13.46 -16.80
C LEU A 163 -0.17 11.98 -16.65
N GLU A 164 -0.69 11.10 -17.49
CA GLU A 164 -0.30 9.70 -17.50
C GLU A 164 1.03 9.50 -18.23
N GLU A 165 1.89 8.65 -17.66
CA GLU A 165 3.10 8.22 -18.34
C GLU A 165 2.80 7.35 -19.56
N LYS A 166 3.79 7.18 -20.44
CA LYS A 166 3.69 6.24 -21.55
C LYS A 166 3.90 4.81 -21.05
N GLY A 167 2.94 3.93 -21.32
CA GLY A 167 3.03 2.51 -20.97
C GLY A 167 1.75 1.75 -21.30
N VAL A 168 1.77 0.44 -21.10
CA VAL A 168 0.57 -0.41 -21.25
C VAL A 168 -0.37 -0.09 -20.10
N LYS A 169 -1.60 0.34 -20.40
CA LYS A 169 -2.63 0.60 -19.39
C LYS A 169 -2.99 -0.72 -18.72
N ALA A 170 -2.74 -0.84 -17.43
CA ALA A 170 -3.15 -2.00 -16.64
C ALA A 170 -4.14 -1.56 -15.58
N ARG A 171 -4.90 -2.51 -15.04
CA ARG A 171 -6.04 -2.22 -14.17
C ARG A 171 -5.97 -3.11 -12.95
N TYR A 172 -6.14 -2.51 -11.78
CA TYR A 172 -6.41 -3.26 -10.57
C TYR A 172 -7.51 -2.57 -9.78
N VAL A 173 -8.10 -3.37 -8.91
CA VAL A 173 -8.87 -2.87 -7.80
C VAL A 173 -8.24 -3.42 -6.52
N SER A 174 -8.11 -2.60 -5.49
CA SER A 174 -7.53 -3.02 -4.22
C SER A 174 -8.26 -2.41 -3.04
N ILE A 175 -8.29 -3.16 -1.94
CA ILE A 175 -8.74 -2.71 -0.65
C ILE A 175 -7.62 -3.00 0.33
N GLU A 176 -7.25 -2.01 1.12
CA GLU A 176 -6.38 -2.17 2.27
C GLU A 176 -7.13 -1.82 3.53
N SER A 177 -6.91 -2.61 4.57
CA SER A 177 -7.46 -2.37 5.90
C SER A 177 -6.33 -2.44 6.92
N LEU A 178 -6.30 -1.43 7.79
CA LEU A 178 -5.49 -1.40 8.99
C LEU A 178 -6.44 -1.55 10.18
N LYS A 179 -6.09 -2.42 11.11
CA LYS A 179 -6.87 -2.62 12.34
C LYS A 179 -5.93 -2.67 13.52
N GLU A 180 -6.20 -1.83 14.51
CA GLU A 180 -5.52 -1.89 15.80
C GLU A 180 -5.95 -3.15 16.55
N LEU A 181 -4.98 -3.82 17.15
CA LEU A 181 -5.14 -5.05 17.92
C LEU A 181 -4.59 -4.85 19.35
N ASP A 182 -4.88 -5.82 20.22
CA ASP A 182 -4.38 -5.81 21.60
C ASP A 182 -2.84 -5.68 21.67
N GLY A 183 -2.37 -4.94 22.67
CA GLY A 183 -0.94 -4.69 22.88
C GLY A 183 -0.32 -3.73 21.87
N GLY A 184 -1.14 -2.88 21.21
CA GLY A 184 -0.67 -1.88 20.24
C GLY A 184 -0.22 -2.48 18.91
N LYS A 185 -0.56 -3.75 18.66
CA LYS A 185 -0.29 -4.42 17.39
C LYS A 185 -1.18 -3.87 16.28
N VAL A 186 -0.74 -4.07 15.04
CA VAL A 186 -1.49 -3.66 13.85
C VAL A 186 -1.66 -4.86 12.93
N GLU A 187 -2.90 -5.20 12.59
CA GLU A 187 -3.17 -6.03 11.42
C GLU A 187 -3.20 -5.13 10.19
N TRP A 188 -2.37 -5.46 9.21
CA TRP A 188 -2.48 -4.93 7.86
C TRP A 188 -2.96 -6.02 6.94
N ARG A 189 -4.09 -5.77 6.28
CA ARG A 189 -4.73 -6.65 5.33
C ARG A 189 -4.89 -5.94 4.00
N MET A 190 -4.65 -6.65 2.91
CA MET A 190 -4.89 -6.14 1.56
C MET A 190 -5.52 -7.23 0.71
N ALA A 191 -6.55 -6.86 -0.04
CA ALA A 191 -7.18 -7.67 -1.07
C ALA A 191 -7.11 -6.95 -2.41
N THR A 192 -6.79 -7.66 -3.48
CA THR A 192 -6.74 -7.10 -4.83
C THR A 192 -7.20 -8.09 -5.89
N ALA A 193 -7.83 -7.56 -6.93
CA ALA A 193 -8.00 -8.21 -8.21
C ALA A 193 -7.32 -7.36 -9.29
N SER A 194 -6.63 -7.99 -10.24
CA SER A 194 -5.81 -7.27 -11.21
C SER A 194 -5.87 -7.91 -12.60
N ARG A 195 -5.74 -7.06 -13.61
CA ARG A 195 -5.51 -7.42 -15.00
C ARG A 195 -4.33 -6.64 -15.53
N ALA A 196 -3.27 -7.40 -15.82
CA ALA A 196 -2.22 -6.92 -16.69
C ALA A 196 -2.77 -7.01 -18.13
N GLU A 197 -3.39 -5.93 -18.61
CA GLU A 197 -3.83 -5.83 -20.00
C GLU A 197 -2.63 -6.02 -20.97
N GLY A 198 -2.92 -6.28 -22.25
CA GLY A 198 -1.93 -6.61 -23.28
C GLY A 198 -1.80 -8.10 -23.53
N ASN A 199 -0.63 -8.55 -24.00
CA ASN A 199 -0.39 -9.94 -24.42
C ASN A 199 0.03 -10.88 -23.27
N LEU A 200 -0.04 -10.42 -22.01
CA LEU A 200 0.36 -11.26 -20.87
C LEU A 200 -0.82 -12.20 -20.50
N PRO A 201 -0.65 -13.53 -20.57
CA PRO A 201 -1.69 -14.45 -20.14
C PRO A 201 -2.09 -14.20 -18.68
N GLN A 202 -3.39 -14.05 -18.42
CA GLN A 202 -3.93 -13.73 -17.10
C GLN A 202 -3.46 -14.73 -16.02
N PHE A 203 -3.33 -16.02 -16.35
CA PHE A 203 -2.87 -17.05 -15.40
C PHE A 203 -1.44 -16.81 -14.88
N LEU A 204 -0.57 -16.17 -15.67
CA LEU A 204 0.79 -15.83 -15.24
C LEU A 204 0.78 -14.69 -14.22
N THR A 205 -0.02 -13.66 -14.49
CA THR A 205 -0.28 -12.55 -13.55
C THR A 205 -0.83 -13.09 -12.24
N GLU A 206 -1.86 -13.93 -12.32
CA GLU A 206 -2.52 -14.55 -11.18
C GLU A 206 -1.58 -15.43 -10.34
N ARG A 207 -0.71 -16.22 -10.99
CA ARG A 207 0.25 -17.08 -10.30
C ARG A 207 1.28 -16.28 -9.49
N SER A 208 1.66 -15.08 -9.94
CA SER A 208 2.62 -14.24 -9.22
C SER A 208 1.99 -13.37 -8.13
N MET A 209 0.67 -13.14 -8.17
CA MET A 209 -0.03 -12.23 -7.25
C MET A 209 0.30 -12.46 -5.78
N PRO A 210 0.21 -13.68 -5.20
CA PRO A 210 0.50 -13.88 -3.78
C PRO A 210 1.91 -13.42 -3.37
N SER A 211 2.91 -13.67 -4.22
CA SER A 211 4.29 -13.26 -3.94
C SER A 211 4.48 -11.76 -4.11
N SER A 212 3.88 -11.17 -5.15
CA SER A 212 3.99 -9.74 -5.44
C SER A 212 3.43 -8.90 -4.29
N ILE A 213 2.16 -9.16 -3.89
CA ILE A 213 1.50 -8.39 -2.83
C ILE A 213 2.13 -8.60 -1.45
N SER A 214 2.83 -9.73 -1.25
CA SER A 214 3.53 -10.00 0.01
C SER A 214 4.86 -9.25 0.10
N HIS A 215 5.48 -8.89 -1.03
CA HIS A 215 6.79 -8.21 -1.05
C HIS A 215 6.69 -6.75 -0.58
N ASP A 216 5.52 -6.14 -0.71
CA ASP A 216 5.27 -4.77 -0.26
C ASP A 216 5.41 -4.61 1.26
N VAL A 217 5.17 -5.69 2.02
CA VAL A 217 5.24 -5.67 3.49
C VAL A 217 6.66 -5.40 4.01
N PRO A 218 7.68 -6.23 3.71
CA PRO A 218 9.04 -5.93 4.13
C PRO A 218 9.58 -4.64 3.52
N GLY A 219 9.13 -4.25 2.32
CA GLY A 219 9.45 -2.95 1.72
C GLY A 219 9.00 -1.79 2.61
N LEU A 220 7.72 -1.77 2.99
CA LEU A 220 7.15 -0.72 3.83
C LEU A 220 7.84 -0.66 5.19
N LEU A 221 8.00 -1.79 5.87
CA LEU A 221 8.64 -1.85 7.19
C LEU A 221 10.08 -1.31 7.15
N LYS A 222 10.85 -1.72 6.14
CA LYS A 222 12.21 -1.21 5.94
C LYS A 222 12.22 0.31 5.76
N TRP A 223 11.27 0.85 4.99
CA TRP A 223 11.17 2.28 4.80
C TRP A 223 10.76 3.01 6.08
N LEU A 224 9.74 2.53 6.81
CA LEU A 224 9.33 3.09 8.10
C LEU A 224 10.48 3.12 9.10
N HIS A 225 11.24 2.03 9.23
CA HIS A 225 12.43 1.98 10.10
C HIS A 225 13.49 3.00 9.70
N SER A 226 13.64 3.29 8.40
CA SER A 226 14.58 4.30 7.91
C SER A 226 14.17 5.74 8.25
N LEU A 227 12.89 5.98 8.51
CA LEU A 227 12.35 7.30 8.87
C LEU A 227 12.42 7.59 10.37
N ARG A 228 12.53 6.56 11.21
CA ARG A 228 12.67 6.74 12.66
C ARG A 228 13.98 7.49 12.97
N PRO A 229 13.97 8.44 13.93
CA PRO A 229 15.19 9.07 14.38
C PRO A 229 16.19 8.00 14.79
N LYS A 230 17.37 7.99 14.16
CA LYS A 230 18.50 7.23 14.70
C LYS A 230 18.83 7.89 16.03
N GLY A 231 18.57 7.20 17.13
CA GLY A 231 18.90 7.71 18.47
C GLY A 231 20.31 8.30 18.45
N GLU A 232 20.44 9.52 18.98
CA GLU A 232 21.74 10.10 19.27
C GLU A 232 22.57 9.03 19.97
N ALA A 233 23.74 8.72 19.39
CA ALA A 233 24.70 7.84 20.03
C ALA A 233 24.89 8.37 21.45
N SER A 234 24.51 7.56 22.44
CA SER A 234 24.73 7.82 23.85
C SER A 234 26.22 8.12 24.04
N THR A 235 26.56 9.39 24.17
CA THR A 235 27.87 9.80 24.68
C THR A 235 27.94 9.28 26.10
N GLU A 236 28.80 8.29 26.31
CA GLU A 236 29.16 7.78 27.63
C GLU A 236 29.54 8.96 28.55
N PRO A 237 29.14 8.96 29.83
CA PRO A 237 29.68 9.90 30.80
C PRO A 237 31.15 9.55 30.99
N GLY A 238 32.04 10.42 30.52
CA GLY A 238 33.46 10.34 30.82
C GLY A 238 33.66 10.35 32.34
N THR A 239 34.07 9.21 32.88
CA THR A 239 34.54 9.06 34.26
C THR A 239 35.70 10.03 34.50
N ALA A 240 35.46 11.01 35.35
CA ALA A 240 36.52 11.75 36.02
C ALA A 240 37.25 10.80 36.98
N ALA A 241 38.54 10.57 36.74
CA ALA A 241 39.46 10.07 37.74
C ALA A 241 40.63 11.06 37.82
N ALA A 242 40.65 11.81 38.92
CA ALA A 242 41.78 12.58 39.35
C ALA A 242 42.83 11.63 39.94
N GLU A 243 44.07 11.68 39.46
CA GLU A 243 45.22 11.26 40.25
C GLU A 243 46.33 12.29 40.10
N ALA A 244 46.69 12.86 41.25
CA ALA A 244 47.84 13.72 41.44
C ALA A 244 49.10 12.85 41.55
N HIS A 245 50.18 13.24 40.88
CA HIS A 245 51.50 12.99 41.45
C HIS A 245 52.50 14.09 41.09
N ALA A 246 53.17 14.56 42.13
CA ALA A 246 54.16 15.62 42.14
C ALA A 246 55.46 15.19 41.43
N THR A 247 56.13 16.14 40.78
CA THR A 247 57.59 16.09 40.64
C THR A 247 58.16 17.51 40.67
N THR A 248 58.85 17.77 41.77
CA THR A 248 59.83 18.84 42.00
C THR A 248 60.97 18.75 41.00
N VAL A 249 61.31 19.83 40.28
CA VAL A 249 62.71 20.13 39.88
C VAL A 249 62.91 21.64 39.80
N THR A 250 63.75 22.13 40.71
CA THR A 250 64.45 23.42 40.72
C THR A 250 65.55 23.42 39.65
N THR A 251 65.74 24.51 38.89
CA THR A 251 67.07 25.13 38.67
C THR A 251 67.01 26.45 37.90
N LYS A 252 67.59 27.47 38.56
CA LYS A 252 68.24 28.71 38.09
C LYS A 252 67.46 29.71 37.24
#